data_AF-A0A9W6G4A4-F1
#
_entry.id   AF-A0A9W6G4A4-F1
#
_cell.length_a   1.000
_cell.length_b   1.000
_cell.length_c   1.000
_cell.angle_alpha   90.00
_cell.angle_beta   90.00
_cell.angle_gamma   90.00
#
_symmetry.space_group_name_H-M   'P 1'
#
loop_
_entity.id
_entity.type
_entity.pdbx_description
1 polymer ?
#
loop_
_entity_poly.entity_id
_entity_poly.type
_entity_poly.pdbx_seq_one_letter_code
_entity_poly.pdbx_strand_id
1 'polypeptide(L)'
;MAIDTLHTRILGYFESEIEALRNHLETGQFKSFKDQVIAGLKIAEALEFLVPYTRRNHRARRLVRKGKNLINDLLSVREVIRRGNSSPHVRQLLLISKVMSSERYLQ
;
A
#
# COMPACT_ATOMS: atom_id res chain seq x y z
N MET A 1 -31.76 12.46 -2.38
CA MET A 1 -31.18 11.37 -1.54
C MET A 1 -30.44 10.27 -2.35
N ALA A 2 -30.01 10.51 -3.61
CA ALA A 2 -29.32 9.48 -4.42
C ALA A 2 -27.78 9.60 -4.42
N ILE A 3 -27.23 10.79 -4.12
CA ILE A 3 -25.77 11.04 -4.14
C ILE A 3 -25.09 10.42 -2.91
N ASP A 4 -25.75 10.45 -1.74
CA ASP A 4 -25.23 9.85 -0.51
C ASP A 4 -25.08 8.33 -0.61
N THR A 5 -25.93 7.65 -1.39
CA THR A 5 -25.87 6.19 -1.55
C THR A 5 -24.74 5.78 -2.48
N LEU A 6 -24.51 6.49 -3.59
CA LEU A 6 -23.39 6.22 -4.50
C LEU A 6 -22.04 6.51 -3.84
N HIS A 7 -21.90 7.67 -3.18
CA HIS A 7 -20.68 8.02 -2.47
C HIS A 7 -20.36 7.00 -1.36
N THR A 8 -21.37 6.56 -0.62
CA THR A 8 -21.22 5.51 0.40
C THR A 8 -20.81 4.16 -0.19
N ARG A 9 -21.36 3.79 -1.36
CA ARG A 9 -20.96 2.56 -2.09
C ARG A 9 -19.52 2.62 -2.57
N ILE A 10 -19.08 3.76 -3.13
CA ILE A 10 -17.70 3.96 -3.59
C ILE A 10 -16.75 3.81 -2.40
N LEU A 11 -17.00 4.51 -1.29
CA LEU A 11 -16.16 4.38 -0.10
C LEU A 11 -16.18 2.96 0.48
N GLY A 12 -17.33 2.29 0.44
CA GLY A 12 -17.44 0.88 0.86
C GLY A 12 -16.59 -0.05 -0.01
N TYR A 13 -16.59 0.16 -1.32
CA TYR A 13 -15.75 -0.60 -2.25
C TYR A 13 -14.25 -0.40 -1.95
N PHE A 14 -13.82 0.85 -1.78
CA PHE A 14 -12.43 1.14 -1.40
C PHE A 14 -12.05 0.51 -0.06
N GLU A 15 -12.96 0.50 0.92
CA GLU A 15 -12.71 -0.17 2.21
C GLU A 15 -12.52 -1.67 2.03
N SER A 16 -13.39 -2.34 1.27
CA SER A 16 -13.26 -3.78 1.03
C SER A 16 -11.97 -4.13 0.28
N GLU A 17 -11.58 -3.35 -0.73
CA GLU A 17 -10.35 -3.61 -1.51
C GLU A 17 -9.09 -3.41 -0.67
N ILE A 18 -9.05 -2.37 0.16
CA ILE A 18 -7.90 -2.13 1.06
C ILE A 18 -7.77 -3.24 2.09
N GLU A 19 -8.88 -3.71 2.68
CA GLU A 19 -8.83 -4.82 3.64
C GLU A 19 -8.47 -6.15 2.95
N ALA A 20 -8.98 -6.41 1.74
CA ALA A 20 -8.61 -7.60 0.97
C ALA A 20 -7.10 -7.64 0.65
N LEU A 21 -6.52 -6.51 0.23
CA LEU A 21 -5.10 -6.41 -0.08
C LEU A 21 -4.22 -6.52 1.18
N ARG A 22 -4.67 -5.96 2.30
CA ARG A 22 -4.04 -6.18 3.61
C ARG A 22 -4.04 -7.67 3.98
N ASN A 23 -5.18 -8.34 3.85
CA ASN A 23 -5.27 -9.77 4.12
C ASN A 23 -4.35 -10.59 3.19
N HIS A 24 -4.28 -10.26 1.90
CA HIS A 24 -3.34 -10.91 0.97
C HIS A 24 -1.87 -10.71 1.37
N LEU A 25 -1.54 -9.53 1.90
CA LEU A 25 -0.19 -9.23 2.40
C LEU A 25 0.13 -10.06 3.64
N GLU A 26 -0.78 -10.10 4.62
CA GLU A 26 -0.59 -10.82 5.88
C GLU A 26 -0.55 -12.34 5.69
N THR A 27 -1.38 -12.88 4.81
CA THR A 27 -1.49 -14.33 4.54
C THR A 27 -0.47 -14.85 3.53
N GLY A 28 0.37 -14.00 2.94
CA GLY A 28 1.38 -14.47 1.99
C GLY A 28 0.89 -14.67 0.55
N GLN A 29 -0.35 -14.31 0.22
CA GLN A 29 -1.01 -14.69 -1.04
C GLN A 29 -0.51 -13.98 -2.31
N PHE A 30 0.39 -13.01 -2.20
CA PHE A 30 1.09 -12.46 -3.36
C PHE A 30 2.04 -13.49 -3.98
N LYS A 31 1.81 -13.83 -5.26
CA LYS A 31 2.61 -14.78 -6.04
C LYS A 31 4.07 -14.35 -6.20
N SER A 32 4.32 -13.04 -6.29
CA SER A 32 5.66 -12.48 -6.41
C SER A 32 5.75 -11.10 -5.76
N PHE A 33 6.98 -10.65 -5.47
CA PHE A 33 7.21 -9.29 -5.00
C PHE A 33 6.81 -8.24 -6.06
N LYS A 34 6.97 -8.56 -7.35
CA LYS A 34 6.52 -7.70 -8.44
C LYS A 34 5.01 -7.46 -8.37
N ASP A 35 4.22 -8.50 -8.11
CA ASP A 35 2.76 -8.36 -7.98
C ASP A 35 2.37 -7.52 -6.77
N GLN A 36 3.11 -7.66 -5.66
CA GLN A 36 2.93 -6.85 -4.45
C GLN A 36 3.22 -5.36 -4.72
N VAL A 37 4.29 -5.06 -5.46
CA VAL A 37 4.63 -3.68 -5.87
C VAL A 37 3.58 -3.12 -6.81
N ILE A 38 3.13 -3.89 -7.81
CA ILE A 38 2.06 -3.47 -8.73
C ILE A 38 0.77 -3.17 -7.97
N ALA A 39 0.40 -4.01 -6.99
CA ALA A 39 -0.75 -3.75 -6.14
C ALA A 39 -0.58 -2.44 -5.35
N GLY A 40 0.61 -2.18 -4.79
CA GLY A 40 0.92 -0.93 -4.11
C GLY A 40 0.78 0.30 -5.01
N LEU A 41 1.27 0.24 -6.23
CA LEU A 41 1.15 1.33 -7.22
C LEU A 41 -0.31 1.59 -7.60
N LYS A 42 -1.08 0.53 -7.85
CA LYS A 42 -2.52 0.66 -8.17
C LYS A 42 -3.32 1.26 -7.02
N ILE A 43 -3.01 0.89 -5.77
CA ILE A 43 -3.64 1.52 -4.61
C ILE A 43 -3.25 3.00 -4.55
N ALA A 44 -1.98 3.35 -4.81
CA ALA A 44 -1.54 4.73 -4.79
C ALA A 44 -2.33 5.59 -5.78
N GLU A 45 -2.46 5.14 -7.03
CA GLU A 45 -3.28 5.79 -8.06
C GLU A 45 -4.76 5.88 -7.62
N ALA A 46 -5.31 4.79 -7.09
CA ALA A 46 -6.70 4.75 -6.66
C ALA A 46 -6.99 5.73 -5.51
N LEU A 47 -6.03 5.93 -4.60
CA LEU A 47 -6.14 6.90 -3.50
C LEU A 47 -6.12 8.34 -3.97
N GLU A 48 -5.46 8.67 -5.08
CA GLU A 48 -5.44 10.03 -5.64
C GLU A 48 -6.86 10.51 -5.98
N PHE A 49 -7.73 9.60 -6.47
CA PHE A 49 -9.14 9.91 -6.71
C PHE A 49 -9.92 10.20 -5.42
N LEU A 50 -9.47 9.69 -4.26
CA LEU A 50 -10.09 9.96 -2.96
C LEU A 50 -9.58 11.24 -2.29
N VAL A 51 -8.39 11.75 -2.66
CA VAL A 51 -7.76 12.93 -2.05
C VAL A 51 -8.69 14.16 -1.99
N PRO A 52 -9.42 14.55 -3.05
CA PRO A 52 -10.29 15.72 -3.02
C PRO A 52 -11.40 15.64 -1.95
N TYR A 53 -11.88 14.42 -1.66
CA TYR A 53 -12.99 14.17 -0.74
C TYR A 53 -12.56 14.15 0.74
N THR A 54 -11.27 14.04 1.01
CA THR A 54 -10.70 13.99 2.37
C THR A 54 -10.97 15.25 3.20
N ARG A 55 -11.11 16.43 2.56
CA ARG A 55 -11.38 17.67 3.32
C ARG A 55 -12.74 17.64 4.01
N ARG A 56 -13.76 17.10 3.34
CA ARG A 56 -15.16 17.15 3.77
C ARG A 56 -15.66 15.84 4.40
N ASN A 57 -15.03 14.71 4.09
CA ASN A 57 -15.50 13.40 4.55
C ASN A 57 -14.45 12.69 5.42
N HIS A 58 -14.82 12.41 6.69
CA HIS A 58 -13.96 11.72 7.65
C HIS A 58 -13.63 10.27 7.23
N ARG A 59 -14.58 9.57 6.60
CA ARG A 59 -14.39 8.20 6.11
C ARG A 59 -13.37 8.17 4.97
N ALA A 60 -13.45 9.12 4.03
CA ALA A 60 -12.45 9.29 2.98
C ALA A 60 -11.05 9.59 3.54
N ARG A 61 -10.92 10.43 4.60
CA ARG A 61 -9.64 10.64 5.29
C ARG A 61 -9.05 9.36 5.85
N ARG A 62 -9.89 8.60 6.57
CA ARG A 62 -9.47 7.34 7.20
C ARG A 62 -9.03 6.33 6.15
N LEU A 63 -9.75 6.24 5.03
CA LEU A 63 -9.41 5.41 3.88
C LEU A 63 -8.05 5.77 3.28
N VAL A 64 -7.82 7.05 2.99
CA VAL A 64 -6.53 7.50 2.46
C VAL A 64 -5.39 7.20 3.43
N ARG A 65 -5.60 7.38 4.75
CA ARG A 65 -4.59 7.05 5.76
C ARG A 65 -4.31 5.54 5.81
N LYS A 66 -5.36 4.71 5.83
CA LYS A 66 -5.24 3.24 5.80
C LYS A 66 -4.51 2.76 4.54
N GLY A 67 -4.89 3.28 3.38
CA GLY A 67 -4.26 2.94 2.11
C GLY A 67 -2.79 3.35 2.04
N LYS A 68 -2.44 4.55 2.52
CA LYS A 68 -1.02 4.98 2.62
C LYS A 68 -0.19 4.06 3.52
N ASN A 69 -0.74 3.65 4.66
CA ASN A 69 -0.06 2.69 5.53
C ASN A 69 0.13 1.34 4.82
N LEU A 70 -0.91 0.84 4.14
CA LEU A 70 -0.83 -0.40 3.38
C LEU A 70 0.21 -0.31 2.24
N ILE A 71 0.31 0.81 1.54
CA ILE A 71 1.36 1.02 0.52
C ILE A 71 2.75 0.92 1.15
N ASN A 72 2.96 1.54 2.30
CA ASN A 72 4.24 1.42 3.02
C ASN A 72 4.53 -0.03 3.41
N ASP A 73 3.52 -0.77 3.84
CA ASP A 73 3.66 -2.19 4.21
C ASP A 73 3.96 -3.06 2.97
N LEU A 74 3.26 -2.82 1.85
CA LEU A 74 3.46 -3.49 0.56
C LEU A 74 4.83 -3.20 -0.05
N LEU A 75 5.36 -1.98 0.12
CA LEU A 75 6.67 -1.59 -0.42
C LEU A 75 7.81 -1.79 0.59
N SER A 76 7.50 -2.23 1.81
CA SER A 76 8.51 -2.46 2.84
C SER A 76 9.39 -3.65 2.48
N VAL A 77 10.68 -3.36 2.26
CA VAL A 77 11.77 -4.34 2.13
C VAL A 77 11.77 -5.37 3.29
N ARG A 78 11.23 -5.00 4.46
CA ARG A 78 11.12 -5.91 5.60
C ARG A 78 10.29 -7.15 5.28
N GLU A 79 9.22 -7.02 4.50
CA GLU A 79 8.40 -8.18 4.08
C GLU A 79 9.11 -9.04 3.03
N VAL A 80 9.93 -8.42 2.17
CA VAL A 80 10.74 -9.15 1.18
C VAL A 80 11.81 -10.00 1.84
N ILE A 81 12.42 -9.48 2.92
CA ILE A 81 13.38 -10.21 3.74
C ILE A 81 12.66 -11.27 4.57
N ARG A 82 11.50 -10.95 5.19
CA ARG A 82 10.76 -11.88 6.05
C ARG A 82 10.25 -13.12 5.31
N ARG A 83 9.89 -13.02 4.03
CA ARG A 83 9.31 -14.13 3.23
C ARG A 83 10.31 -15.18 2.72
N GLY A 84 11.60 -15.13 3.05
CA GLY A 84 12.53 -16.25 2.83
C GLY A 84 12.91 -16.61 1.38
N ASN A 85 12.11 -16.22 0.39
CA ASN A 85 12.23 -16.69 -1.00
C ASN A 85 13.06 -15.76 -1.91
N SER A 86 13.62 -14.68 -1.36
CA SER A 86 14.53 -13.81 -2.09
C SER A 86 15.94 -14.40 -2.03
N SER A 87 16.51 -14.70 -3.20
CA SER A 87 17.93 -15.06 -3.35
C SER A 87 18.80 -14.13 -2.49
N PRO A 88 19.85 -14.63 -1.80
CA PRO A 88 20.72 -13.83 -0.95
C PRO A 88 21.20 -12.53 -1.60
N HIS A 89 21.40 -12.54 -2.91
CA HIS A 89 21.82 -11.39 -3.70
C HIS A 89 20.74 -10.30 -3.80
N VAL A 90 19.48 -10.68 -3.96
CA VAL A 90 18.33 -9.74 -4.00
C VAL A 90 18.09 -9.12 -2.63
N ARG A 91 18.26 -9.91 -1.55
CA ARG A 91 18.24 -9.37 -0.18
C ARG A 91 19.33 -8.32 0.02
N GLN A 92 20.55 -8.60 -0.46
CA GLN A 92 21.67 -7.66 -0.39
C GLN A 92 21.37 -6.35 -1.12
N LEU A 93 20.86 -6.42 -2.36
CA LEU A 93 20.51 -5.24 -3.15
C LEU A 93 19.41 -4.38 -2.51
N LEU A 94 18.39 -5.01 -1.91
CA LEU A 94 17.32 -4.30 -1.21
C LEU A 94 17.77 -3.70 0.14
N LEU A 95 18.73 -4.33 0.81
CA LEU A 95 19.38 -3.77 1.99
C LEU A 95 20.22 -2.55 1.61
N ILE A 96 21.02 -2.64 0.55
CA ILE A 96 21.82 -1.53 0.03
C ILE A 96 20.91 -0.37 -0.37
N SER A 97 19.83 -0.61 -1.11
CA SER A 97 18.91 0.48 -1.51
C SER A 97 18.23 1.14 -0.31
N LYS A 98 17.97 0.39 0.78
CA LYS A 98 17.41 0.93 2.01
C LYS A 98 18.41 1.77 2.80
N VAL A 99 19.66 1.34 2.90
CA VAL A 99 20.74 2.14 3.52
C VAL A 99 20.93 3.42 2.72
N MET A 100 21.10 3.32 1.39
CA MET A 100 21.31 4.46 0.50
C MET A 100 20.14 5.44 0.47
N SER A 101 18.90 4.97 0.66
CA SER A 101 17.72 5.87 0.76
C SER A 101 17.53 6.46 2.17
N SER A 102 18.06 5.81 3.21
CA SER A 102 18.12 6.39 4.56
C SER A 102 19.30 7.34 4.75
N GLU A 103 20.36 7.18 3.95
CA GLU A 103 21.49 8.09 3.86
C GLU A 103 21.14 9.32 3.02
N ARG A 104 20.24 10.14 3.58
CA ARG A 104 20.51 11.58 3.72
C ARG A 104 21.48 11.80 4.89
N TYR A 105 22.54 11.01 4.94
CA TYR A 105 23.66 11.14 5.84
C TYR A 105 24.83 11.51 4.93
N LEU A 106 25.50 12.63 5.22
CA LEU A 106 26.43 13.38 4.36
C LEU A 106 25.79 14.52 3.54
N GLN A 107 24.86 15.26 4.14
CA GLN A 107 25.00 16.72 4.16
C GLN A 107 25.31 17.16 5.59
#